data_AF-A0A1T4YTS3-F1
#
_entry.id   AF-A0A1T4YTS3-F1
#
_cell.length_a   1.000
_cell.length_b   1.000
_cell.length_c   1.000
_cell.angle_alpha   90.00
_cell.angle_beta   90.00
_cell.angle_gamma   90.00
#
_symmetry.space_group_name_H-M   'P 1'
#
loop_
_entity.id
_entity.type
_entity.pdbx_description
1 polymer ?
#
loop_
_entity_poly.entity_id
_entity_poly.type
_entity_poly.pdbx_seq_one_letter_code
_entity_poly.pdbx_strand_id
1 'polypeptide(L)'
;MQMIDWLQRFLETDNTKLIYLLALIGTANIIDFSMGWINAKFNKNVDFSSSKAIFGIARKMLLLILCVYFIPVALLVPEPIGISALYVLYIGYLLSEINSILNHLKLADDDKSTDMFADFISNIFKKGMK
;
A
#
# COMPACT_ATOMS: atom_id res chain seq x y z
N MET A 1 20.02 -18.93 8.63
CA MET A 1 19.91 -19.12 7.17
C MET A 1 18.56 -19.71 6.77
N GLN A 2 18.05 -20.77 7.43
CA GLN A 2 16.76 -21.40 7.10
C GLN A 2 15.57 -20.44 6.85
N MET A 3 15.41 -19.37 7.64
CA MET A 3 14.34 -18.39 7.42
C MET A 3 14.54 -17.55 6.14
N ILE A 4 15.77 -17.14 5.85
CA ILE A 4 16.11 -16.37 4.65
C ILE A 4 15.92 -17.26 3.41
N ASP A 5 16.38 -18.50 3.48
CA ASP A 5 16.22 -19.49 2.40
C ASP A 5 14.73 -19.77 2.12
N TRP A 6 13.89 -19.77 3.16
CA TRP A 6 12.44 -19.89 3.00
C TRP A 6 11.84 -18.65 2.31
N LEU A 7 12.27 -17.44 2.67
CA LEU A 7 11.83 -16.20 2.02
C LEU A 7 12.28 -16.11 0.55
N GLN A 8 13.47 -16.62 0.23
CA GLN A 8 14.00 -16.62 -1.14
C GLN A 8 13.11 -17.41 -2.11
N ARG A 9 12.37 -18.42 -1.65
CA ARG A 9 11.44 -19.19 -2.50
C ARG A 9 10.32 -18.32 -3.10
N PHE A 10 9.93 -17.26 -2.40
CA PHE A 10 8.94 -16.30 -2.91
C PHE A 10 9.52 -15.35 -3.97
N LEU A 11 10.83 -15.40 -4.22
CA LEU A 11 11.53 -14.55 -5.18
C LEU A 11 11.89 -15.32 -6.46
N GLU A 12 11.47 -16.56 -6.61
CA GLU A 12 11.85 -17.44 -7.72
C GLU A 12 11.18 -17.04 -9.05
N THR A 13 9.92 -16.60 -9.01
CA THR A 13 9.13 -16.26 -10.20
C THR A 13 8.40 -14.93 -10.02
N ASP A 14 8.04 -14.25 -11.11
CA ASP A 14 7.30 -12.99 -10.99
C ASP A 14 5.93 -13.18 -10.33
N ASN A 15 5.24 -14.29 -10.59
CA ASN A 15 3.99 -14.61 -9.91
C ASN A 15 4.17 -14.75 -8.39
N THR A 16 5.20 -15.46 -7.93
CA THR A 16 5.49 -15.60 -6.51
C THR A 16 5.92 -14.29 -5.86
N LYS A 17 6.69 -13.45 -6.56
CA LYS A 17 7.08 -12.11 -6.11
C LYS A 17 5.88 -11.18 -5.97
N LEU A 18 4.94 -11.20 -6.92
CA LEU A 18 3.73 -10.40 -6.87
C LEU A 18 2.84 -10.80 -5.68
N ILE A 19 2.70 -12.10 -5.41
CA ILE A 19 2.00 -12.59 -4.20
C ILE A 19 2.73 -12.16 -2.93
N TYR A 20 4.06 -12.24 -2.93
CA TYR A 20 4.87 -11.79 -1.80
C TYR A 20 4.70 -10.29 -1.53
N LEU A 21 4.67 -9.46 -2.57
CA LEU A 21 4.38 -8.03 -2.47
C LEU A 21 2.98 -7.77 -1.89
N LEU A 22 1.95 -8.51 -2.32
CA LEU A 22 0.61 -8.40 -1.73
C LEU A 22 0.61 -8.75 -0.23
N ALA A 23 1.36 -9.79 0.17
CA ALA A 23 1.49 -10.16 1.58
C ALA A 23 2.19 -9.06 2.40
N LEU A 24 3.22 -8.42 1.85
CA LEU A 24 3.89 -7.27 2.46
C LEU A 24 2.96 -6.08 2.61
N ILE A 25 2.19 -5.75 1.56
CA ILE A 25 1.17 -4.69 1.59
C ILE A 25 0.12 -4.98 2.66
N GLY A 26 -0.39 -6.21 2.73
CA GLY A 26 -1.36 -6.62 3.75
C GLY A 26 -0.80 -6.46 5.17
N THR A 27 0.46 -6.86 5.36
CA THR A 27 1.15 -6.73 6.65
C THR A 27 1.37 -5.25 7.00
N ALA A 28 1.78 -4.41 6.04
CA ALA A 28 1.95 -2.97 6.25
C ALA A 28 0.62 -2.31 6.66
N ASN A 29 -0.49 -2.65 6.00
CA ASN A 29 -1.82 -2.16 6.37
C ASN A 29 -2.23 -2.51 7.80
N ILE A 30 -1.91 -3.74 8.26
CA ILE A 30 -2.18 -4.17 9.65
C ILE A 30 -1.34 -3.36 10.64
N ILE A 31 -0.05 -3.18 10.35
CA ILE A 31 0.86 -2.39 11.20
C ILE A 31 0.37 -0.94 11.27
N ASP A 32 0.07 -0.34 10.12
CA ASP A 32 -0.38 1.05 10.03
C ASP A 32 -1.68 1.27 10.81
N PHE A 33 -2.69 0.42 10.60
CA PHE A 33 -3.94 0.49 11.35
C PHE A 33 -3.71 0.37 12.87
N SER A 34 -2.85 -0.56 13.28
CA SER A 34 -2.51 -0.76 14.70
C SER A 34 -1.82 0.48 15.28
N MET A 35 -0.89 1.08 14.55
CA MET A 35 -0.20 2.30 14.96
C MET A 35 -1.12 3.51 15.01
N GLY A 36 -1.98 3.70 14.01
CA GLY A 36 -2.97 4.77 13.99
C GLY A 36 -3.94 4.67 15.16
N TRP A 37 -4.39 3.46 15.50
CA TRP A 37 -5.21 3.20 16.67
C TRP A 37 -4.49 3.52 17.99
N ILE A 38 -3.25 3.06 18.15
CA ILE A 38 -2.42 3.36 19.33
C ILE A 38 -2.23 4.87 19.47
N ASN A 39 -1.82 5.55 18.40
CA ASN A 39 -1.58 6.99 18.43
C ASN A 39 -2.83 7.77 18.82
N ALA A 40 -4.00 7.45 18.25
CA ALA A 40 -5.27 8.07 18.61
C ALA A 40 -5.68 7.83 20.08
N LYS A 41 -5.37 6.65 20.64
CA LYS A 41 -5.70 6.33 22.03
C LYS A 41 -4.84 7.10 23.03
N PHE A 42 -3.57 7.39 22.70
CA PHE A 42 -2.62 8.02 23.63
C PHE A 42 -2.44 9.54 23.41
N ASN A 43 -2.75 10.08 22.23
CA ASN A 43 -2.71 11.52 21.98
C ASN A 43 -4.05 12.20 22.30
N LYS A 44 -4.08 13.03 23.35
CA LYS A 44 -5.26 13.84 23.74
C LYS A 44 -5.58 15.00 22.76
N ASN A 45 -4.67 15.29 21.83
CA ASN A 45 -4.82 16.37 20.84
C ASN A 45 -5.46 15.90 19.52
N VAL A 46 -5.79 14.62 19.39
CA VAL A 46 -6.42 14.07 18.20
C VAL A 46 -7.89 13.79 18.54
N ASP A 47 -8.79 14.63 18.04
CA ASP A 47 -10.22 14.33 18.09
C ASP A 47 -10.47 13.07 17.26
N PHE A 48 -10.73 11.96 17.96
CA PHE A 48 -11.07 10.70 17.32
C PHE A 48 -12.47 10.80 16.71
N SER A 49 -12.54 11.33 15.50
CA SER A 49 -13.74 11.28 14.68
C SER A 49 -13.83 9.87 14.10
N SER A 50 -14.82 9.10 14.56
CA SER A 50 -15.14 7.77 14.04
C SER A 50 -15.28 7.74 12.52
N SER A 51 -15.84 8.80 11.92
CA SER A 51 -15.97 8.94 10.46
C SER A 51 -14.62 9.02 9.73
N LYS A 52 -13.63 9.76 10.28
CA LYS A 52 -12.29 9.84 9.69
C LYS A 52 -11.55 8.50 9.77
N ALA A 53 -11.67 7.81 10.90
CA ALA A 53 -11.08 6.48 11.08
C ALA A 53 -11.67 5.45 10.12
N ILE A 54 -13.01 5.41 9.98
CA ILE A 54 -13.70 4.51 9.04
C ILE A 54 -13.29 4.81 7.59
N PHE A 55 -13.18 6.10 7.21
CA PHE A 55 -12.77 6.47 5.87
C PHE A 55 -11.33 6.03 5.55
N GLY A 56 -10.41 6.16 6.51
CA GLY A 56 -9.03 5.67 6.36
C GLY A 56 -8.97 4.17 6.10
N ILE A 57 -9.71 3.37 6.88
CA ILE A 57 -9.77 1.90 6.71
C ILE A 57 -10.43 1.54 5.38
N ALA A 58 -11.58 2.14 5.06
CA ALA A 58 -12.32 1.86 3.83
C ALA A 58 -11.45 2.13 2.59
N ARG A 59 -10.66 3.21 2.62
CA ARG A 59 -9.72 3.55 1.57
C ARG A 59 -8.62 2.49 1.40
N LYS A 60 -7.97 2.07 2.49
CA LYS A 60 -6.96 1.00 2.48
C LYS A 60 -7.49 -0.31 1.92
N MET A 61 -8.71 -0.67 2.34
CA MET A 61 -9.41 -1.84 1.81
C MET A 61 -9.69 -1.71 0.31
N LEU A 62 -10.12 -0.54 -0.16
CA LEU A 62 -10.37 -0.29 -1.58
C LEU A 62 -9.07 -0.39 -2.40
N LEU A 63 -7.96 0.14 -1.90
CA LEU A 63 -6.65 0.01 -2.56
C LEU A 63 -6.17 -1.45 -2.61
N LEU A 64 -6.40 -2.22 -1.56
CA LEU A 64 -6.08 -3.66 -1.55
C LEU A 64 -6.96 -4.44 -2.53
N ILE A 65 -8.27 -4.15 -2.59
CA ILE A 65 -9.20 -4.72 -3.56
C ILE A 65 -8.74 -4.39 -4.99
N LEU A 66 -8.34 -3.14 -5.25
CA LEU A 66 -7.79 -2.76 -6.55
C LEU A 66 -6.56 -3.59 -6.90
N CYS A 67 -5.62 -3.76 -5.97
CA CYS A 67 -4.41 -4.56 -6.21
C CYS A 67 -4.75 -6.00 -6.64
N VAL A 68 -5.73 -6.63 -5.99
CA VAL A 68 -6.20 -7.98 -6.35
C VAL A 68 -6.96 -7.98 -7.67
N TYR A 69 -7.82 -6.99 -7.90
CA TYR A 69 -8.61 -6.87 -9.12
C TYR A 69 -7.75 -6.67 -10.36
N PHE A 70 -6.62 -5.97 -10.25
CA PHE A 70 -5.71 -5.77 -11.38
C PHE A 70 -4.94 -7.03 -11.79
N ILE A 71 -4.93 -8.11 -10.99
CA ILE A 71 -4.31 -9.39 -11.36
C ILE A 71 -4.94 -9.97 -12.63
N PRO A 72 -6.26 -10.25 -12.68
CA PRO A 72 -6.88 -10.74 -13.92
C PRO A 72 -6.84 -9.69 -15.05
N VAL A 73 -6.83 -8.39 -14.74
CA VAL A 73 -6.71 -7.33 -15.76
C VAL A 73 -5.33 -7.40 -16.44
N ALA A 74 -4.27 -7.66 -15.69
CA ALA A 74 -2.91 -7.77 -16.22
C ALA A 74 -2.76 -8.93 -17.22
N LEU A 75 -3.62 -9.95 -17.13
CA LEU A 75 -3.64 -11.08 -18.08
C LEU A 75 -4.22 -10.69 -19.46
N LEU A 76 -4.88 -9.53 -19.57
CA LEU A 76 -5.48 -9.05 -20.82
C LEU A 76 -4.49 -8.31 -21.73
N VAL A 77 -3.29 -8.02 -21.23
CA VAL A 77 -2.24 -7.30 -21.96
C VAL A 77 -1.01 -8.19 -22.13
N PRO A 78 -0.06 -7.84 -23.03
CA PRO A 78 1.18 -8.60 -23.17
C PRO A 78 1.88 -8.80 -21.82
N GLU A 79 2.33 -10.02 -21.56
CA GLU A 79 2.85 -10.46 -20.26
C GLU A 79 3.89 -9.49 -19.66
N PRO A 80 4.91 -9.00 -20.39
CA PRO A 80 5.88 -8.05 -19.83
C PRO A 80 5.24 -6.74 -19.34
N ILE A 81 4.19 -6.28 -20.04
CA ILE A 81 3.47 -5.04 -19.70
C ILE A 81 2.59 -5.26 -18.47
N GLY A 82 1.83 -6.37 -18.45
CA GLY A 82 0.93 -6.70 -17.34
C GLY A 82 1.68 -6.88 -16.03
N ILE A 83 2.75 -7.67 -16.05
CA ILE A 83 3.60 -7.91 -14.86
C ILE A 83 4.25 -6.60 -14.39
N SER A 84 4.80 -5.80 -15.31
CA SER A 84 5.43 -4.52 -14.96
C SER A 84 4.42 -3.54 -14.33
N ALA A 85 3.21 -3.46 -14.87
CA ALA A 85 2.15 -2.62 -14.32
C ALA A 85 1.77 -3.03 -12.89
N LEU A 86 1.68 -4.35 -12.62
CA LEU A 86 1.44 -4.86 -11.28
C LEU A 86 2.57 -4.51 -10.31
N TYR A 87 3.84 -4.62 -10.73
CA TYR A 87 4.97 -4.20 -9.91
C TYR A 87 4.90 -2.72 -9.54
N VAL A 88 4.64 -1.84 -10.52
CA VAL A 88 4.51 -0.40 -10.26
C VAL A 88 3.37 -0.12 -9.29
N LEU A 89 2.22 -0.75 -9.48
CA LEU A 89 1.06 -0.59 -8.61
C LEU A 89 1.37 -1.04 -7.17
N TYR A 90 1.96 -2.23 -7.01
CA TYR A 90 2.20 -2.84 -5.71
C TYR A 90 3.32 -2.15 -4.95
N ILE A 91 4.43 -1.83 -5.62
CA ILE A 91 5.54 -1.10 -5.00
C ILE A 91 5.08 0.32 -4.64
N GLY A 92 4.37 1.00 -5.54
CA GLY A 92 3.82 2.33 -5.25
C GLY A 92 2.92 2.34 -4.02
N TYR A 93 2.04 1.34 -3.90
CA TYR A 93 1.17 1.24 -2.74
C TYR A 93 1.95 0.90 -1.46
N LEU A 94 2.88 -0.05 -1.53
CA LEU A 94 3.72 -0.42 -0.39
C LEU A 94 4.53 0.77 0.14
N LEU A 95 5.09 1.60 -0.75
CA LEU A 95 5.80 2.82 -0.35
C LEU A 95 4.88 3.81 0.37
N SER A 96 3.62 3.95 -0.07
CA SER A 96 2.62 4.76 0.62
C SER A 96 2.35 4.26 2.03
N GLU A 97 2.19 2.96 2.19
CA GLU A 97 1.93 2.33 3.49
C GLU A 97 3.13 2.47 4.42
N ILE A 98 4.36 2.28 3.91
CA ILE A 98 5.58 2.55 4.68
C ILE A 98 5.61 4.01 5.14
N ASN A 99 5.28 4.97 4.28
CA ASN A 99 5.26 6.38 4.66
C ASN A 99 4.20 6.68 5.74
N SER A 100 3.02 6.06 5.64
CA SER A 100 1.96 6.17 6.66
C SER A 100 2.43 5.65 8.03
N ILE A 101 3.11 4.50 8.04
CA ILE A 101 3.73 3.93 9.25
C ILE A 101 4.79 4.88 9.83
N LEU A 102 5.67 5.43 8.99
CA LEU A 102 6.71 6.37 9.43
C LEU A 102 6.12 7.66 10.02
N ASN A 103 5.03 8.17 9.44
CA ASN A 103 4.29 9.30 9.99
C ASN A 103 3.73 8.98 11.39
N HIS A 104 3.20 7.77 11.60
CA HIS A 104 2.77 7.33 12.93
C HIS A 104 3.91 7.24 13.95
N LEU A 105 5.12 6.90 13.50
CA LEU A 105 6.33 6.88 14.33
C LEU A 105 6.98 8.25 14.50
N LYS A 106 6.45 9.31 13.85
CA LYS A 106 7.08 10.64 13.78
C LYS A 106 8.52 10.61 13.24
N LEU A 107 8.82 9.66 12.36
CA LEU A 107 10.13 9.50 11.71
C LEU A 107 10.18 10.16 10.34
N ALA A 108 9.05 10.66 9.86
CA ALA A 108 8.93 11.47 8.65
C ALA A 108 8.32 12.82 9.04
N ASP A 109 8.99 13.91 8.66
CA ASP A 109 8.65 15.31 9.00
C ASP A 109 7.57 15.93 8.08
N ASP A 110 6.86 15.12 7.31
CA ASP A 110 5.84 15.64 6.40
C ASP A 110 4.50 15.82 7.13
N ASP A 111 4.29 17.04 7.63
CA ASP A 111 3.00 17.57 8.14
C ASP A 111 1.92 17.59 7.04
N LYS A 112 2.29 17.22 5.80
CA LYS A 112 1.37 16.94 4.69
C LYS A 112 0.87 15.51 4.81
N SER A 113 -0.35 15.38 5.31
CA SER A 113 -1.19 14.15 5.29
C SER A 113 -1.56 13.67 3.87
N THR A 114 -0.76 14.00 2.87
CA THR A 114 -1.03 13.75 1.46
C THR A 114 -0.51 12.37 1.10
N ASP A 115 -1.43 11.44 0.86
CA ASP A 115 -1.13 10.10 0.36
C ASP A 115 -0.45 10.16 -1.01
N MET A 116 0.88 10.04 -0.99
CA MET A 116 1.73 10.05 -2.18
C MET A 116 1.24 9.10 -3.28
N PHE A 117 0.68 7.95 -2.92
CA PHE A 117 0.18 6.98 -3.90
C PHE A 117 -1.13 7.40 -4.58
N ALA A 118 -2.07 7.98 -3.84
CA ALA A 118 -3.30 8.47 -4.47
C ALA A 118 -3.03 9.68 -5.35
N ASP A 119 -2.08 10.54 -4.95
CA ASP A 119 -1.60 11.64 -5.80
C ASP A 119 -0.89 11.11 -7.04
N PHE A 120 -0.04 10.09 -6.90
CA PHE A 120 0.61 9.43 -8.03
C PHE A 120 -0.41 8.89 -9.04
N ILE A 121 -1.42 8.15 -8.56
CA ILE A 121 -2.50 7.61 -9.39
C ILE A 121 -3.31 8.77 -10.02
N SER A 122 -3.71 9.77 -9.23
CA SER A 122 -4.44 10.94 -9.73
C SER A 122 -3.68 11.66 -10.83
N ASN A 123 -2.36 11.82 -10.67
CA ASN A 123 -1.50 12.46 -11.63
C ASN A 123 -1.36 11.65 -12.92
N ILE A 124 -1.27 10.31 -12.84
CA ILE A 124 -1.28 9.44 -14.03
C ILE A 124 -2.59 9.60 -14.80
N PHE A 125 -3.74 9.50 -14.12
CA PHE A 125 -5.04 9.62 -14.77
C PHE A 125 -5.31 11.04 -15.32
N LYS A 126 -4.85 12.09 -14.63
CA LYS A 126 -4.95 13.48 -15.13
C LYS A 126 -4.08 13.73 -16.37
N LYS A 127 -2.91 13.07 -16.46
CA LYS A 127 -1.99 13.25 -17.58
C LYS A 127 -2.44 12.49 -18.83
N GLY A 128 -3.23 11.42 -18.68
CA GLY A 128 -3.85 10.67 -19.80
C GLY A 128 -5.11 11.30 -20.41
N MET A 129 -5.62 12.41 -19.84
CA MET A 129 -6.77 13.18 -20.39
C MET A 129 -6.35 14.48 -21.11
N LYS A 130 -5.06 14.66 -21.41
CA LYS A 130 -4.54 15.69 -22.31
C LYS A 130 -3.95 15.03 -23.55
#